data_AF-K9VN47-F1
#
_entry.id   AF-K9VN47-F1
#
_cell.length_a   1.000
_cell.length_b   1.000
_cell.length_c   1.000
_cell.angle_alpha   90.00
_cell.angle_beta   90.00
_cell.angle_gamma   90.00
#
_symmetry.space_group_name_H-M   'P 1'
#
loop_
_entity.id
_entity.type
_entity.pdbx_description
1 polymer ?
#
loop_
_entity_poly.entity_id
_entity_poly.type
_entity_poly.pdbx_seq_one_letter_code
_entity_poly.pdbx_strand_id
1 'polypeptide(L)' 'MNAQIRIQQPMQKASSMKVENLDHLGLVAGLVDDLGIVQKINELVGEQPGETVSPGLVVKAMIINNTLKTPRL' A
#
# COMPACT_ATOMS: atom_id res chain seq x y z
N MET A 1 39.09 -11.61 53.10
CA MET A 1 38.07 -12.36 52.33
C MET A 1 37.13 -11.33 51.71
N ASN A 2 37.27 -11.06 50.41
CA ASN A 2 36.64 -9.91 49.74
C ASN A 2 35.30 -10.33 49.14
N ALA A 3 34.20 -9.84 49.69
CA ALA A 3 32.87 -10.03 49.12
C ALA A 3 32.67 -9.08 47.93
N GLN A 4 32.57 -9.63 46.73
CA GLN A 4 32.23 -8.87 45.53
C GLN A 4 30.72 -8.62 45.51
N ILE A 5 30.31 -7.36 45.62
CA ILE A 5 28.91 -6.93 45.45
C ILE A 5 28.65 -6.77 43.95
N ARG A 6 27.85 -7.68 43.38
CA ARG A 6 27.47 -7.65 41.96
C ARG A 6 26.23 -6.77 41.79
N ILE A 7 26.45 -5.52 41.38
CA ILE A 7 25.38 -4.59 41.00
C ILE A 7 24.73 -5.12 39.71
N GLN A 8 23.47 -5.53 39.79
CA GLN A 8 22.67 -5.93 38.62
C GLN A 8 22.09 -4.67 37.98
N GLN A 9 22.42 -4.42 36.70
CA GLN A 9 21.85 -3.31 35.94
C GLN A 9 20.33 -3.54 35.73
N PRO A 10 19.49 -2.49 35.80
CA PRO A 10 18.07 -2.63 35.52
C PRO A 10 17.86 -2.97 34.04
N MET A 11 17.11 -4.04 33.75
CA MET A 11 16.73 -4.37 32.38
C MET A 11 15.83 -3.26 31.82
N GLN A 12 16.27 -2.56 30.77
CA GLN A 12 15.41 -1.67 30.02
C GLN A 12 14.32 -2.50 29.32
N LYS A 13 13.06 -2.17 29.57
CA LYS A 13 11.91 -2.82 28.91
C LYS A 13 11.89 -2.37 27.45
N ALA A 14 12.41 -3.22 26.56
CA ALA A 14 12.30 -3.01 25.12
C ALA A 14 10.81 -2.99 24.73
N SER A 15 10.32 -1.82 24.33
CA SER A 15 9.01 -1.69 23.68
C SER A 15 9.05 -2.52 22.39
N SER A 16 8.17 -3.49 22.24
CA SER A 16 8.06 -4.28 21.01
C SER A 16 7.58 -3.36 19.88
N MET A 17 8.48 -2.91 19.01
CA MET A 17 8.11 -2.25 17.77
C MET A 17 7.59 -3.29 16.79
N LYS A 18 6.33 -3.16 16.36
CA LYS A 18 5.73 -4.01 15.34
C LYS A 18 6.09 -3.42 13.97
N VAL A 19 6.96 -4.10 13.24
CA VAL A 19 7.24 -3.78 11.84
C VAL A 19 6.35 -4.67 10.99
N GLU A 20 5.45 -4.06 10.23
CA GLU A 20 4.62 -4.76 9.26
C GLU A 20 5.10 -4.42 7.85
N ASN A 21 5.29 -5.44 7.03
CA ASN A 21 5.46 -5.23 5.59
C ASN A 21 4.09 -4.87 5.02
N LEU A 22 3.92 -3.60 4.66
CA LEU A 22 2.79 -3.18 3.84
C LEU A 22 3.11 -3.55 2.39
N ASP A 23 2.24 -4.35 1.76
CA ASP A 23 2.40 -4.71 0.35
C ASP A 23 2.34 -3.45 -0.53
N HIS A 24 3.27 -3.33 -1.47
CA HIS A 24 3.32 -2.25 -2.46
C HIS A 24 2.01 -2.10 -3.24
N LEU A 25 1.34 -3.21 -3.56
CA LEU A 25 0.05 -3.18 -4.25
C LEU A 25 -1.05 -2.59 -3.38
N GLY A 26 -1.05 -2.91 -2.08
CA GLY A 26 -2.03 -2.40 -1.10
C GLY A 26 -1.89 -0.90 -0.87
N LEU A 27 -0.65 -0.40 -0.77
CA LEU A 27 -0.36 1.04 -0.63
C LEU A 27 -0.80 1.82 -1.86
N VAL A 28 -0.45 1.33 -3.06
CA VAL A 28 -0.82 2.00 -4.32
C VAL A 28 -2.34 1.93 -4.54
N ALA A 29 -2.97 0.79 -4.24
CA ALA A 29 -4.43 0.65 -4.35
C ALA A 29 -5.17 1.62 -3.42
N GLY A 30 -4.72 1.73 -2.16
CA GLY A 30 -5.29 2.67 -1.19
C GLY A 30 -5.13 4.12 -1.65
N LEU A 31 -3.96 4.50 -2.16
CA LEU A 31 -3.74 5.85 -2.67
C LEU A 31 -4.62 6.17 -3.89
N VAL A 32 -4.80 5.22 -4.80
CA VAL A 32 -5.68 5.38 -5.98
C VAL A 32 -7.13 5.61 -5.55
N ASP A 33 -7.58 4.95 -4.49
CA ASP A 33 -8.92 5.14 -3.91
C ASP A 33 -9.05 6.49 -3.21
N ASP A 34 -8.08 6.86 -2.37
CA ASP A 34 -8.07 8.13 -1.61
C ASP A 34 -8.06 9.35 -2.54
N LEU A 35 -7.39 9.24 -3.70
CA LEU A 35 -7.36 10.28 -4.72
C LEU A 35 -8.61 10.32 -5.60
N GLY A 36 -9.52 9.35 -5.49
CA GLY A 36 -10.74 9.30 -6.28
C GLY A 36 -10.51 9.05 -7.78
N ILE A 37 -9.39 8.41 -8.15
CA ILE A 37 -8.99 8.25 -9.55
C ILE A 37 -9.99 7.37 -10.32
N VAL A 38 -10.50 6.30 -9.70
CA VAL A 38 -11.47 5.39 -10.32
C VAL A 38 -12.73 6.14 -10.74
N GLN A 39 -13.28 6.95 -9.83
CA GLN A 39 -14.47 7.75 -10.04
C GLN A 39 -14.22 8.77 -11.15
N LYS A 40 -13.07 9.45 -11.11
CA LYS A 40 -12.72 10.45 -12.11
C LYS A 40 -12.64 9.88 -13.52
N ILE A 41 -12.09 8.67 -13.66
CA ILE A 41 -12.01 7.99 -14.95
C ILE A 41 -13.40 7.58 -15.43
N ASN A 42 -14.23 7.00 -14.55
CA ASN A 42 -15.61 6.65 -14.89
C ASN A 42 -16.43 7.88 -15.33
N GLU A 43 -16.24 9.04 -14.70
CA GLU A 43 -16.88 10.30 -15.11
C GLU A 43 -16.45 10.76 -16.51
N LEU A 44 -15.18 10.59 -16.86
CA LEU A 44 -14.61 11.07 -18.11
C LEU A 44 -14.83 10.11 -19.29
N VAL A 45 -14.78 8.81 -19.04
CA VAL A 45 -14.90 7.76 -20.06
C VAL A 45 -16.34 7.28 -20.21
N GLY A 46 -17.11 7.33 -19.13
CA GLY A 46 -18.42 6.68 -19.02
C GLY A 46 -18.30 5.18 -18.81
N GLU A 47 -19.37 4.57 -18.32
CA GLU A 47 -19.53 3.11 -18.23
C GLU A 47 -20.57 2.65 -19.26
N GLN A 48 -20.36 1.47 -19.86
CA GLN A 48 -21.25 0.91 -20.87
C GLN A 48 -21.99 -0.33 -20.36
N PRO A 49 -23.28 -0.50 -20.74
CA PRO A 49 -24.00 -1.74 -20.45
C PRO A 49 -23.28 -2.95 -21.03
N GLY A 50 -23.00 -3.95 -20.17
CA GLY A 50 -22.31 -5.18 -20.57
C GLY A 50 -20.80 -5.21 -20.26
N GLU A 51 -20.23 -4.14 -19.71
CA GLU A 51 -18.86 -4.16 -19.17
C GLU A 51 -18.77 -5.04 -17.91
N THR A 52 -17.81 -5.96 -17.88
CA THR A 52 -17.52 -6.80 -16.70
C THR A 52 -16.81 -6.03 -15.59
N VAL A 53 -16.07 -4.98 -15.97
CA VAL A 53 -15.29 -4.12 -15.08
C VAL A 53 -15.28 -2.71 -15.65
N SER A 54 -15.43 -1.70 -14.80
CA SER A 54 -15.45 -0.31 -15.23
C SER A 54 -14.10 0.19 -15.74
N PRO A 55 -14.06 1.21 -16.60
CA PRO A 55 -12.80 1.80 -17.07
C PRO A 55 -11.88 2.25 -15.93
N GLY A 56 -12.43 2.83 -14.86
CA GLY A 56 -11.66 3.22 -13.68
C GLY A 56 -10.99 2.04 -12.98
N LEU A 57 -11.68 0.91 -12.86
CA LEU A 57 -11.10 -0.32 -12.29
C LEU A 57 -10.02 -0.92 -13.19
N VAL A 58 -10.20 -0.86 -14.50
CA VAL A 58 -9.18 -1.31 -15.47
C VAL A 58 -7.89 -0.49 -15.29
N VAL A 59 -7.99 0.83 -15.21
CA VAL A 59 -6.82 1.70 -15.02
C VAL A 59 -6.19 1.51 -13.63
N LYS A 60 -7.00 1.37 -12.58
CA LYS A 60 -6.49 1.01 -11.24
C LYS A 60 -5.68 -0.29 -11.29
N ALA A 61 -6.17 -1.31 -11.99
CA ALA A 61 -5.43 -2.55 -12.18
C ALA A 61 -4.15 -2.35 -13.00
N MET A 62 -4.15 -1.49 -14.03
CA MET A 62 -2.93 -1.19 -14.80
C MET A 62 -1.85 -0.49 -13.97
N ILE A 63 -2.25 0.42 -13.08
CA ILE A 63 -1.34 1.11 -12.15
C ILE A 63 -0.74 0.10 -11.17
N ILE A 64 -1.59 -0.69 -10.51
CA ILE A 64 -1.17 -1.68 -9.50
C ILE A 64 -0.27 -2.75 -10.14
N ASN A 65 -0.61 -3.22 -11.35
CA ASN A 65 0.15 -4.25 -12.05
C ASN A 65 1.37 -3.71 -12.80
N ASN A 66 1.65 -2.40 -12.72
CA ASN A 66 2.73 -1.74 -13.46
C ASN A 66 2.69 -2.02 -14.98
N THR A 67 1.49 -2.08 -15.57
CA THR A 67 1.31 -2.38 -17.01
C THR A 67 0.99 -1.16 -17.86
N LEU A 68 1.00 0.05 -17.27
CA LEU A 68 0.95 1.31 -18.03
C LEU A 68 2.19 1.42 -18.93
N LYS A 69 2.05 0.94 -20.16
CA LYS A 69 3.07 1.09 -21.20
C LYS A 69 2.73 2.32 -22.03
N THR A 70 3.74 3.15 -22.29
CA THR A 70 3.65 4.17 -23.34
C THR A 70 3.36 3.47 -24.67
N PRO A 71 2.32 3.89 -25.42
CA PRO A 71 2.13 3.44 -26.79
C PRO A 71 3.42 3.67 -27.56
N ARG A 72 4.01 2.62 -28.14
CA ARG A 72 5.08 2.79 -29.11
C ARG A 72 4.42 3.28 -30.39
N LEU A 73 4.58 4.57 -30.68
CA LEU A 73 4.29 5.17 -31.98
C LEU A 73 5.29 4.66 -33.02
#